data_AF-Q38RI4-F1
#
_entry.id   AF-Q38RI4-F1
#
_cell.length_a   1.000
_cell.length_b   1.000
_cell.length_c   1.000
_cell.angle_alpha   90.00
_cell.angle_beta   90.00
_cell.angle_gamma   90.00
#
_symmetry.space_group_name_H-M   'P 1'
#
loop_
_entity.id
_entity.type
_entity.pdbx_description
1 polymer ?
#
loop_
_entity_poly.entity_id
_entity_poly.type
_entity_poly.pdbx_seq_one_letter_code
_entity_poly.pdbx_strand_id
1 'polypeptide(L)'
;IGTGFIATIITASQTMRIVWWGISTGLFLVLLYVLVSRLSAQAATQPGDVGNLFGTLRNLTILLWTAYPIVWLIGTEGVSLIPLYWETAAFMV
;
A
#
# COMPACT_ATOMS: atom_id res chain seq x y z
N ILE A 1 -3.74 -5.35 6.03
CA ILE A 1 -3.42 -4.88 7.40
C ILE A 1 -2.96 -6.03 8.30
N GLY A 2 -3.81 -7.02 8.63
CA GLY A 2 -3.43 -8.10 9.55
C GLY A 2 -2.17 -8.89 9.15
N THR A 3 -2.03 -9.25 7.88
CA THR A 3 -0.84 -9.94 7.35
C THR A 3 0.41 -9.06 7.34
N GLY A 4 0.26 -7.75 7.13
CA GLY A 4 1.35 -6.78 7.26
C GLY A 4 1.81 -6.60 8.70
N PHE A 5 0.89 -6.64 9.67
CA PHE A 5 1.25 -6.63 11.09
C PHE A 5 2.10 -7.85 11.47
N ILE A 6 1.72 -9.04 10.99
CA ILE A 6 2.52 -10.27 11.18
C ILE A 6 3.92 -10.11 10.61
N ALA A 7 4.06 -9.51 9.42
CA ALA A 7 5.36 -9.23 8.82
C ALA A 7 6.26 -8.36 9.72
N THR A 8 5.69 -7.39 10.44
CA THR A 8 6.46 -6.47 11.30
C THR A 8 6.88 -7.11 12.63
N ILE A 9 6.02 -7.89 13.28
CA ILE A 9 6.29 -8.43 14.62
C ILE A 9 7.22 -9.65 14.64
N ILE A 10 7.43 -10.31 13.50
CA ILE A 10 8.35 -11.45 13.43
C ILE A 10 9.78 -10.93 13.57
N THR A 11 10.44 -11.30 14.66
CA THR A 11 11.85 -10.93 14.92
C THR A 11 12.84 -12.07 14.64
N ALA A 12 12.35 -13.32 14.62
CA ALA A 12 13.19 -14.51 14.54
C ALA A 12 13.71 -14.84 13.13
N SER A 13 13.09 -14.31 12.06
CA SER A 13 13.48 -14.66 10.68
C SER A 13 13.14 -13.55 9.69
N GLN A 14 14.17 -13.00 9.05
CA GLN A 14 14.01 -12.02 7.98
C GLN A 14 13.22 -12.57 6.79
N THR A 15 13.49 -13.82 6.41
CA THR A 15 12.78 -14.49 5.31
C THR A 15 11.28 -14.54 5.57
N MET A 16 10.86 -14.87 6.80
CA MET A 16 9.44 -14.91 7.16
C MET A 16 8.79 -13.52 7.11
N ARG A 17 9.48 -12.46 7.54
CA ARG A 17 8.99 -11.07 7.42
C ARG A 17 8.68 -10.72 5.97
N ILE A 18 9.61 -11.01 5.05
CA ILE A 18 9.45 -10.74 3.61
C ILE A 18 8.32 -11.56 2.99
N VAL A 19 8.17 -12.84 3.38
CA VAL A 19 7.05 -13.68 2.90
C VAL A 19 5.71 -13.08 3.33
N TRP A 20 5.55 -12.70 4.60
CA TRP A 20 4.31 -12.10 5.09
C TRP A 20 4.04 -10.72 4.49
N TRP A 21 5.08 -9.91 4.26
CA TRP A 21 4.98 -8.67 3.50
C TRP A 21 4.50 -8.94 2.07
N GLY A 22 5.02 -9.99 1.42
CA GLY A 22 4.61 -10.39 0.07
C GLY A 22 3.15 -10.82 0.01
N ILE A 23 2.68 -11.59 0.99
CA ILE A 23 1.26 -11.96 1.13
C ILE A 23 0.38 -10.72 1.32
N SER A 24 0.77 -9.81 2.23
CA SER A 24 0.04 -8.55 2.46
C SER A 24 -0.02 -7.68 1.20
N THR A 25 1.09 -7.59 0.47
CA THR A 25 1.20 -6.82 -0.77
C THR A 25 0.37 -7.46 -1.89
N GLY A 26 0.38 -8.79 -2.01
CA GLY A 26 -0.47 -9.51 -2.97
C GLY A 26 -1.97 -9.25 -2.75
N LEU A 27 -2.43 -9.30 -1.49
CA LEU A 27 -3.81 -8.94 -1.13
C LEU A 27 -4.11 -7.47 -1.44
N PHE A 28 -3.16 -6.56 -1.21
CA PHE A 28 -3.28 -5.16 -1.57
C PHE A 28 -3.40 -4.95 -3.08
N LEU A 29 -2.64 -5.68 -3.91
CA LEU A 29 -2.77 -5.62 -5.37
C LEU A 29 -4.15 -6.09 -5.84
N VAL A 30 -4.72 -7.12 -5.23
CA VAL A 30 -6.11 -7.55 -5.50
C VAL A 30 -7.10 -6.43 -5.15
N LEU A 31 -6.89 -5.74 -4.03
CA LEU A 31 -7.71 -4.59 -3.65
C LEU A 31 -7.59 -3.44 -4.67
N LEU A 32 -6.37 -3.09 -5.09
CA LEU A 32 -6.16 -2.08 -6.13
C LEU A 32 -6.82 -2.47 -7.45
N TYR A 33 -6.76 -3.74 -7.82
CA TYR A 33 -7.45 -4.24 -9.00
C TYR A 33 -8.96 -4.00 -8.91
N VAL A 34 -9.59 -4.33 -7.78
CA VAL A 34 -11.03 -4.08 -7.56
C VAL A 34 -11.35 -2.59 -7.65
N LEU A 35 -10.52 -1.73 -7.07
CA LEU A 35 -10.68 -0.27 -7.10
C LEU A 35 -10.62 0.29 -8.53
N VAL A 36 -9.62 -0.12 -9.31
CA VAL A 36 -9.40 0.37 -10.68
C VAL A 36 -10.38 -0.25 -11.67
N SER A 37 -10.88 -1.46 -11.42
CA SER A 37 -11.84 -2.14 -12.30
C SER A 37 -13.29 -1.83 -11.91
N ARG A 38 -13.78 -2.47 -10.84
CA ARG A 38 -15.18 -2.48 -10.42
C ARG A 38 -15.67 -1.08 -10.04
N LEU A 39 -14.96 -0.42 -9.13
CA LEU A 39 -15.40 0.87 -8.59
C LEU A 39 -15.29 1.98 -9.64
N SER A 40 -14.28 1.90 -10.51
CA SER A 40 -14.11 2.87 -11.59
C SER A 40 -15.18 2.72 -12.68
N ALA A 41 -15.60 1.48 -13.00
CA ALA A 41 -16.73 1.25 -13.89
C ALA A 41 -18.04 1.79 -13.29
N GLN A 42 -18.23 1.66 -11.98
CA GLN A 42 -19.40 2.22 -11.29
C GLN A 42 -19.36 3.76 -11.23
N ALA A 43 -18.18 4.36 -11.04
CA ALA A 43 -18.03 5.81 -11.07
C ALA A 43 -18.32 6.41 -12.46
N ALA A 44 -18.05 5.66 -13.53
CA ALA A 44 -18.36 6.08 -14.89
C ALA A 44 -19.87 6.20 -15.17
N THR A 45 -20.73 5.60 -14.35
CA THR A 45 -22.20 5.76 -14.46
C THR A 45 -22.73 6.96 -13.66
N GLN A 46 -21.86 7.69 -12.95
CA GLN A 46 -22.23 8.84 -12.14
C GLN A 46 -22.17 10.15 -12.96
N PRO A 47 -22.80 11.23 -12.47
CA PRO A 47 -22.64 12.55 -13.05
C PRO A 47 -21.16 12.96 -13.17
N GLY A 48 -20.82 13.75 -14.19
CA GLY A 48 -19.44 14.08 -14.55
C GLY A 48 -18.59 14.60 -13.39
N ASP A 49 -19.15 15.47 -12.54
CA ASP A 49 -18.43 16.02 -11.38
C ASP A 49 -18.08 14.96 -10.35
N VAL A 50 -18.99 14.02 -10.09
CA VAL A 50 -18.79 12.91 -9.15
C VAL A 50 -17.75 11.93 -9.71
N GLY A 51 -17.85 11.59 -11.00
CA GLY A 51 -16.88 10.72 -11.68
C GLY A 51 -15.47 11.31 -11.67
N ASN A 52 -15.36 12.62 -11.91
CA ASN A 52 -14.09 13.35 -11.88
C ASN A 52 -13.47 13.36 -10.47
N LEU A 53 -14.25 13.71 -9.44
CA LEU A 53 -13.78 13.69 -8.06
C LEU A 53 -13.33 12.28 -7.64
N PHE A 54 -14.10 11.25 -8.00
CA PHE A 54 -13.73 9.86 -7.75
C PHE A 54 -12.39 9.52 -8.43
N GLY A 55 -12.20 9.92 -9.70
CA GLY A 55 -10.95 9.72 -10.42
C GLY A 55 -9.75 10.34 -9.70
N THR A 56 -9.88 11.58 -9.21
CA THR A 56 -8.84 12.24 -8.42
C THR A 56 -8.52 11.49 -7.12
N LEU A 57 -9.55 11.17 -6.32
CA LEU A 57 -9.38 10.46 -5.05
C LEU A 57 -8.79 9.06 -5.25
N ARG A 58 -9.24 8.34 -6.28
CA ARG A 58 -8.71 7.03 -6.65
C ARG A 58 -7.22 7.11 -6.94
N ASN A 59 -6.80 8.07 -7.77
CA ASN A 59 -5.40 8.20 -8.15
C ASN A 59 -4.50 8.58 -6.96
N LEU A 60 -4.96 9.50 -6.10
CA LEU A 60 -4.28 9.83 -4.85
C LEU A 60 -4.18 8.62 -3.91
N THR A 61 -5.27 7.86 -3.78
CA THR A 61 -5.31 6.64 -2.95
C THR A 61 -4.31 5.61 -3.45
N ILE A 62 -4.28 5.34 -4.76
CA ILE A 62 -3.33 4.39 -5.36
C ILE A 62 -1.89 4.83 -5.10
N LEU A 63 -1.59 6.12 -5.32
CA LEU A 63 -0.25 6.67 -5.11
C LEU A 63 0.19 6.50 -3.64
N LEU A 64 -0.60 7.02 -2.71
CA LEU A 64 -0.27 7.01 -1.29
C LEU A 64 -0.22 5.59 -0.72
N TRP A 65 -1.18 4.73 -1.08
CA TRP A 65 -1.22 3.36 -0.56
C TRP A 65 -0.09 2.49 -1.12
N THR A 66 0.36 2.74 -2.36
CA THR A 66 1.49 2.01 -2.94
C THR A 66 2.82 2.44 -2.32
N ALA A 67 2.92 3.67 -1.80
CA ALA A 67 4.11 4.11 -1.09
C ALA A 67 4.36 3.28 0.19
N TYR A 68 3.31 2.90 0.93
CA TYR A 68 3.44 2.11 2.17
C TYR A 68 4.27 0.82 2.04
N PRO A 69 3.91 -0.15 1.17
CA PRO A 69 4.68 -1.39 1.04
C PRO A 69 6.10 -1.15 0.53
N ILE A 70 6.33 -0.06 -0.24
CA ILE A 70 7.65 0.31 -0.74
C ILE A 70 8.52 0.84 0.40
N VAL A 71 8.02 1.83 1.16
CA VAL A 71 8.74 2.43 2.30
C VAL A 71 9.06 1.37 3.34
N TRP A 72 8.10 0.51 3.68
CA TRP A 72 8.35 -0.62 4.59
C TRP A 72 9.45 -1.55 4.09
N LEU A 73 9.47 -1.85 2.78
CA LEU A 73 10.47 -2.76 2.20
C LEU A 73 11.88 -2.16 2.25
N ILE A 74 12.03 -0.88 1.96
CA ILE A 74 13.35 -0.21 1.96
C ILE A 74 13.76 0.30 3.35
N GLY A 75 12.80 0.40 4.27
CA GLY A 75 12.99 0.82 5.65
C GLY A 75 13.69 -0.21 6.52
N THR A 76 13.77 0.10 7.81
CA THR A 76 14.46 -0.68 8.83
C THR A 76 13.80 -2.04 9.06
N GLU A 77 12.51 -2.19 8.77
CA GLU A 77 11.77 -3.44 8.90
C GLU A 77 12.03 -4.43 7.78
N GLY A 78 12.37 -3.91 6.59
CA GLY A 78 12.67 -4.65 5.38
C GLY A 78 14.17 -4.83 5.20
N VAL A 79 14.74 -4.22 4.15
CA VAL A 79 16.15 -4.41 3.79
C VAL A 79 17.09 -3.35 4.35
N SER A 80 16.59 -2.38 5.13
CA SER A 80 17.39 -1.34 5.79
C SER A 80 18.24 -0.49 4.84
N LEU A 81 17.68 -0.12 3.68
CA LEU A 81 18.32 0.79 2.72
C LEU A 81 18.32 2.24 3.21
N ILE A 82 17.30 2.63 3.98
CA ILE A 82 17.19 3.96 4.59
C ILE A 82 17.17 3.85 6.12
N PRO A 83 17.73 4.83 6.85
CA PRO A 83 17.69 4.84 8.31
C PRO A 83 16.33 5.31 8.83
N LEU A 84 16.03 4.95 10.08
CA LEU A 84 14.75 5.19 10.76
C LEU A 84 14.23 6.63 10.65
N TYR A 85 15.13 7.63 10.69
CA TYR A 85 14.73 9.04 10.56
C TYR A 85 14.03 9.31 9.23
N TRP A 86 14.62 8.87 8.12
CA TRP A 86 14.08 9.09 6.78
C TRP A 86 12.84 8.24 6.51
N GLU A 87 12.80 7.04 7.08
CA GLU A 87 11.62 6.17 7.01
C GLU A 87 10.41 6.78 7.75
N THR A 88 10.62 7.29 8.96
CA THR A 88 9.57 7.96 9.75
C THR A 88 9.07 9.21 9.04
N ALA A 89 9.99 10.00 8.46
CA ALA A 89 9.63 11.17 7.67
C ALA A 89 8.80 10.79 6.44
N ALA A 90 9.12 9.67 5.76
CA ALA A 90 8.37 9.19 4.60
C ALA A 90 6.95 8.75 4.96
N PHE A 91 6.73 8.14 6.13
CA PHE A 91 5.39 7.78 6.60
C PHE A 91 4.56 8.97 7.13
N MET A 92 5.22 10.08 7.49
CA MET A 92 4.56 11.29 7.98
C MET A 92 3.89 12.10 6.85
N VAL A 93 4.43 12.03 5.64
CA VAL A 93 3.94 12.75 4.44
C VAL A 93 2.73 12.04 3.84
#